data_AF-A0A0C9ZIA1-F1
#
_entry.id   AF-A0A0C9ZIA1-F1
#
_cell.length_a   1.000
_cell.length_b   1.000
_cell.length_c   1.000
_cell.angle_alpha   90.00
_cell.angle_beta   90.00
_cell.angle_gamma   90.00
#
_symmetry.space_group_name_H-M   'P 1'
#
loop_
_entity.id
_entity.type
_entity.pdbx_description
1 polymer ?
#
loop_
_entity_poly.entity_id
_entity_poly.type
_entity_poly.pdbx_seq_one_letter_code
_entity_poly.pdbx_strand_id
1 'polypeptide(L)'
;LTKPDVDDAAAWDTSCLSTRKTRDYFDNGLYCSYYDALDLVVSYTLHFLFIQEFEVLYIWTHKHDYISYFDPQEIHTQINLISLTELWRIHVLGQKYHS
;
A
#
# COMPACT_ATOMS: atom_id res chain seq x y z
N LEU A 1 -9.04 -8.89 -14.00
CA LEU A 1 -7.98 -9.47 -13.17
C LEU A 1 -7.67 -10.87 -13.68
N THR A 2 -6.84 -10.94 -14.72
CA THR A 2 -6.34 -12.20 -15.28
C THR A 2 -4.93 -12.41 -14.74
N LYS A 3 -4.48 -13.66 -14.53
CA LYS A 3 -3.17 -14.04 -13.98
C LYS A 3 -1.93 -13.14 -14.27
N PRO A 4 -1.73 -12.52 -15.46
CA PRO A 4 -0.64 -11.54 -15.65
C PRO A 4 -0.74 -10.28 -14.77
N ASP A 5 -1.94 -9.91 -14.30
CA ASP A 5 -2.15 -8.78 -13.38
C ASP A 5 -1.47 -9.00 -12.03
N VAL A 6 -1.22 -10.25 -11.62
CA VAL A 6 -0.65 -10.53 -10.29
C VAL A 6 0.86 -10.30 -10.27
N ASP A 7 1.57 -10.71 -11.31
CA ASP A 7 3.01 -10.45 -11.43
C ASP A 7 3.27 -8.96 -11.72
N ASP A 8 2.42 -8.32 -12.53
CA ASP A 8 2.47 -6.86 -12.76
C ASP A 8 2.08 -6.07 -11.50
N ALA A 9 1.07 -6.53 -10.73
CA ALA A 9 0.72 -5.93 -9.44
C ALA A 9 1.83 -6.12 -8.41
N ALA A 10 2.42 -7.31 -8.31
CA ALA A 10 3.53 -7.56 -7.39
C ALA A 10 4.75 -6.72 -7.76
N ALA A 11 5.09 -6.59 -9.05
CA ALA A 11 6.15 -5.70 -9.53
C ALA A 11 5.82 -4.22 -9.25
N TRP A 12 4.56 -3.84 -9.41
CA TRP A 12 4.07 -2.49 -9.14
C TRP A 12 4.12 -2.15 -7.64
N ASP A 13 3.66 -3.04 -6.76
CA ASP A 13 3.75 -2.93 -5.30
C ASP A 13 5.20 -2.82 -4.84
N THR A 14 6.06 -3.66 -5.40
CA THR A 14 7.51 -3.62 -5.16
C THR A 14 8.13 -2.29 -5.56
N SER A 15 7.61 -1.65 -6.63
CA SER A 15 8.09 -0.34 -7.12
C SER A 15 7.52 0.85 -6.34
N CYS A 16 6.30 0.72 -5.81
CA CYS A 16 5.61 1.71 -4.99
C CYS A 16 6.24 1.84 -3.60
N LEU A 17 6.63 0.69 -3.02
CA LEU A 17 7.21 0.60 -1.69
C LEU A 17 8.70 0.95 -1.72
N SER A 18 9.23 1.42 -0.58
CA SER A 18 10.68 1.61 -0.48
C SER A 18 11.42 0.27 -0.60
N THR A 19 12.60 0.26 -1.21
CA THR A 19 13.46 -0.93 -1.37
C THR A 19 13.77 -1.63 -0.04
N ARG A 20 13.71 -0.88 1.07
CA ARG A 20 13.81 -1.42 2.43
C ARG A 20 12.58 -2.24 2.81
N LYS A 21 11.37 -1.70 2.62
CA LYS A 21 10.12 -2.44 2.88
C LYS A 21 9.97 -3.65 1.96
N THR A 22 10.31 -3.52 0.68
CA THR A 22 10.28 -4.68 -0.21
C THR A 22 11.16 -5.82 0.32
N ARG A 23 12.38 -5.53 0.75
CA ARG A 23 13.25 -6.54 1.35
C ARG A 23 12.70 -7.10 2.67
N ASP A 24 12.13 -6.23 3.50
CA ASP A 24 11.63 -6.62 4.83
C ASP A 24 10.28 -7.40 4.77
N TYR A 25 9.55 -7.33 3.64
CA TYR A 25 8.28 -8.03 3.43
C TYR A 25 8.40 -9.24 2.47
N PHE A 26 9.30 -9.21 1.49
CA PHE A 26 9.39 -10.23 0.44
C PHE A 26 10.55 -11.23 0.62
N ASP A 27 11.64 -10.87 1.30
CA ASP A 27 12.93 -11.58 1.19
C ASP A 27 13.34 -12.37 2.47
N ASN A 28 12.37 -12.88 3.24
CA ASN A 28 12.48 -13.52 4.58
C ASN A 28 12.41 -12.59 5.82
N GLY A 29 11.81 -11.40 5.71
CA GLY A 29 11.69 -10.50 6.87
C GLY A 29 10.58 -10.88 7.85
N LEU A 30 10.69 -10.38 9.09
CA LEU A 30 9.72 -10.54 10.19
C LEU A 30 8.27 -10.11 9.83
N TYR A 31 8.06 -9.47 8.68
CA TYR A 31 6.79 -8.87 8.28
C TYR A 31 6.05 -9.63 7.16
N CYS A 32 6.45 -10.85 6.79
CA CYS A 32 5.75 -11.64 5.77
C CYS A 32 4.25 -11.82 6.07
N SER A 33 3.84 -11.84 7.35
CA SER A 33 2.43 -11.93 7.77
C SER A 33 1.61 -10.66 7.47
N TYR A 34 2.26 -9.53 7.22
CA TYR A 34 1.61 -8.26 6.88
C TYR A 34 1.53 -8.03 5.37
N TYR A 35 1.97 -8.99 4.56
CA TYR A 35 1.92 -8.91 3.10
C TYR A 35 0.48 -8.74 2.61
N ASP A 36 -0.43 -9.60 3.04
CA ASP A 36 -1.84 -9.55 2.65
C ASP A 36 -2.50 -8.23 3.10
N ALA A 37 -2.11 -7.74 4.28
CA ALA A 37 -2.59 -6.45 4.78
C ALA A 37 -2.06 -5.28 3.94
N LEU A 38 -0.81 -5.37 3.48
CA LEU A 38 -0.20 -4.33 2.67
C LEU A 38 -0.81 -4.28 1.27
N ASP A 39 -1.03 -5.43 0.62
CA ASP A 39 -1.73 -5.54 -0.68
C ASP A 39 -3.15 -4.94 -0.61
N LEU A 40 -3.88 -5.27 0.46
CA LEU A 40 -5.21 -4.73 0.70
C LEU A 40 -5.19 -3.19 0.85
N VAL A 41 -4.25 -2.66 1.63
CA VAL A 41 -4.10 -1.21 1.84
C VAL A 41 -3.74 -0.49 0.54
N VAL A 42 -2.87 -1.06 -0.27
CA VAL A 42 -2.50 -0.51 -1.57
C VAL A 42 -3.73 -0.49 -2.51
N SER A 43 -4.51 -1.57 -2.54
CA SER A 43 -5.76 -1.65 -3.29
C SER A 43 -6.77 -0.57 -2.87
N TYR A 44 -6.95 -0.34 -1.56
CA TYR A 44 -7.80 0.74 -1.06
C TYR A 44 -7.27 2.13 -1.44
N THR A 45 -5.95 2.31 -1.39
CA THR A 45 -5.31 3.57 -1.77
C THR A 45 -5.57 3.90 -3.24
N LEU A 46 -5.41 2.93 -4.14
CA LEU A 46 -5.75 3.09 -5.56
C LEU A 46 -7.23 3.40 -5.76
N HIS A 47 -8.11 2.70 -5.05
CA HIS A 47 -9.55 2.95 -5.11
C HIS A 47 -9.90 4.38 -4.71
N PHE A 48 -9.31 4.89 -3.62
CA PHE A 48 -9.50 6.26 -3.17
C PHE A 48 -8.94 7.30 -4.16
N LEU A 49 -7.78 7.04 -4.75
CA LEU A 49 -7.13 7.96 -5.67
C LEU A 49 -7.81 8.04 -7.04
N PHE A 50 -8.19 6.89 -7.62
CA PHE A 50 -8.59 6.82 -9.04
C PHE A 50 -10.08 6.57 -9.27
N ILE A 51 -10.82 6.09 -8.26
CA ILE A 51 -12.29 5.92 -8.37
C ILE A 51 -13.01 6.99 -7.57
N GLN A 52 -12.57 7.26 -6.34
CA GLN A 52 -13.17 8.31 -5.50
C GLN A 52 -12.53 9.69 -5.69
N GLU A 53 -11.46 9.78 -6.49
CA GLU A 53 -10.76 11.02 -6.84
C GLU A 53 -10.33 11.84 -5.62
N PHE A 54 -9.98 11.18 -4.52
CA PHE A 54 -9.48 11.86 -3.33
C PHE A 54 -8.05 12.33 -3.50
N GLU A 55 -7.75 13.49 -2.91
CA GLU A 55 -6.38 13.97 -2.81
C GLU A 55 -5.55 13.10 -1.86
N VAL A 56 -4.25 12.99 -2.15
CA VAL A 56 -3.29 12.25 -1.32
C VAL A 56 -3.33 12.71 0.13
N LEU A 57 -3.38 14.02 0.36
CA LEU A 57 -3.46 14.61 1.71
C LEU A 57 -4.79 14.31 2.39
N TYR A 58 -5.89 14.27 1.63
CA TYR A 58 -7.20 13.90 2.17
C TYR A 58 -7.22 12.45 2.68
N ILE A 59 -6.65 11.53 1.90
CA ILE A 59 -6.51 10.12 2.30
C ILE A 59 -5.64 10.02 3.56
N TRP A 60 -4.50 10.71 3.60
CA TRP A 60 -3.60 10.70 4.75
C TRP A 60 -4.28 11.22 6.04
N THR A 61 -5.06 12.29 5.94
CA THR A 61 -5.68 12.94 7.11
C THR A 61 -6.99 12.27 7.54
N HIS A 62 -7.79 11.76 6.60
CA HIS A 62 -9.16 11.30 6.88
C HIS A 62 -9.40 9.81 6.66
N LYS A 63 -8.45 9.10 6.05
CA LYS A 63 -8.54 7.65 5.77
C LYS A 63 -7.36 6.89 6.36
N HIS A 64 -6.73 7.43 7.40
CA HIS A 64 -5.56 6.84 8.05
C HIS A 64 -5.81 5.39 8.52
N ASP A 65 -7.02 5.09 8.99
CA ASP A 65 -7.40 3.73 9.44
C ASP A 65 -7.38 2.69 8.30
N TYR A 66 -7.51 3.12 7.05
CA TYR A 66 -7.45 2.26 5.87
C TYR A 66 -6.02 2.08 5.35
N ILE A 67 -5.05 2.81 5.89
CA ILE A 67 -3.62 2.73 5.54
C ILE A 67 -2.73 2.26 6.69
N SER A 68 -3.34 2.03 7.87
CA SER A 68 -2.72 1.41 9.03
C SER A 68 -3.22 -0.02 9.21
N TYR A 69 -2.34 -0.89 9.70
CA TYR A 69 -2.73 -2.20 10.20
C TYR A 69 -2.98 -2.13 11.70
N PHE A 70 -4.09 -2.73 12.13
CA PHE A 70 -4.38 -2.98 13.53
C PHE A 70 -4.21 -4.47 13.80
N ASP A 71 -3.29 -4.80 14.71
CA ASP A 71 -3.20 -6.16 15.23
C ASP A 71 -4.25 -6.34 16.35
N PRO A 72 -5.25 -7.23 16.18
CA PRO A 72 -6.23 -7.50 17.24
C PRO A 72 -5.60 -8.16 18.48
N GLN A 73 -4.40 -8.75 18.38
CA GLN A 73 -3.67 -9.31 19.52
C GLN A 73 -2.93 -8.23 20.33
N GLU A 74 -2.56 -7.11 19.68
CA GLU A 74 -1.83 -6.01 20.31
C GLU A 74 -2.47 -4.66 19.96
N ILE A 75 -3.45 -4.26 20.78
CA ILE A 75 -4.23 -3.02 20.62
C ILE A 75 -3.34 -1.75 20.60
N HIS A 76 -2.09 -1.85 21.06
CA HIS A 76 -1.15 -0.73 21.15
C HIS A 76 -0.16 -0.63 19.99
N THR A 77 -0.05 -1.64 19.12
CA THR A 77 0.86 -1.63 17.97
C THR A 77 0.10 -1.26 16.71
N GLN A 78 -0.16 0.04 16.53
CA GLN A 78 -0.59 0.55 15.23
C GLN A 78 0.62 0.57 14.29
N ILE A 79 0.59 -0.28 13.28
CA ILE A 79 1.66 -0.34 12.27
C ILE A 79 1.22 0.47 11.07
N ASN A 80 1.94 1.55 10.78
CA ASN A 80 1.73 2.30 9.55
C ASN A 80 2.33 1.53 8.37
N LEU A 81 1.45 0.83 7.65
CA LEU A 81 1.81 0.04 6.47
C LEU A 81 2.26 0.93 5.32
N ILE A 82 1.65 2.11 5.15
CA ILE A 82 2.02 3.10 4.13
C ILE A 82 2.37 4.43 4.79
N SER A 83 3.54 4.97 4.43
CA SER A 83 3.95 6.33 4.80
C SER A 83 3.46 7.36 3.78
N LEU A 84 3.38 8.64 4.16
CA LEU A 84 2.99 9.72 3.24
C LEU A 84 3.82 9.75 1.96
N THR A 85 5.13 9.50 2.05
CA THR A 85 6.04 9.42 0.89
C THR A 85 5.65 8.28 -0.06
N GLU A 86 5.25 7.13 0.49
CA GLU A 86 4.82 5.96 -0.29
C GLU A 86 3.44 6.23 -0.92
N LEU A 87 2.55 6.93 -0.22
CA LEU A 87 1.25 7.35 -0.76
C LEU A 87 1.42 8.25 -2.00
N TRP A 88 2.36 9.20 -1.96
CA TRP A 88 2.71 10.02 -3.13
C TRP A 88 3.31 9.22 -4.27
N ARG A 89 4.14 8.21 -3.98
CA ARG A 89 4.69 7.32 -5.01
C ARG A 89 3.59 6.52 -5.70
N ILE A 90 2.65 5.97 -4.94
CA ILE A 90 1.48 5.26 -5.47
C ILE A 90 0.67 6.17 -6.39
N HIS A 91 0.44 7.42 -5.99
CA HIS A 91 -0.24 8.40 -6.84
C HIS A 91 0.49 8.63 -8.17
N VAL A 92 1.80 8.92 -8.13
CA VAL A 92 2.59 9.20 -9.34
C VAL A 92 2.67 7.97 -10.25
N LEU A 93 2.83 6.77 -9.68
CA LEU A 93 2.87 5.53 -10.43
C LEU A 93 1.50 5.18 -11.02
N GLY A 94 0.42 5.28 -10.24
CA GLY A 94 -0.93 5.03 -10.74
C GLY A 94 -1.33 5.99 -11.87
N GLN A 95 -0.93 7.27 -11.80
CA GLN A 95 -1.10 8.22 -12.89
C GLN A 95 -0.38 7.78 -14.17
N LYS A 96 0.79 7.13 -14.05
CA LYS A 96 1.54 6.61 -15.20
C LYS A 96 0.89 5.36 -15.81
N TYR A 97 0.25 4.51 -15.00
CA TYR A 97 -0.45 3.31 -15.48
C TYR A 97 -1.83 3.61 -16.08
N HIS A 98 -2.46 4.71 -15.66
CA HIS A 98 -3.75 5.17 -16.18
C HIS A 98 -3.62 6.07 -17.43
N SER A 99 -2.40 6.43 -17.84
CA SER A 99 -2.13 7.29 -19.00
C SER A 99 -1.77 6.50 -20.25
#